data_AF-A0A7G5F2K0-F1
#
_entry.id   AF-A0A7G5F2K0-F1
#
_cell.length_a   1.000
_cell.length_b   1.000
_cell.length_c   1.000
_cell.angle_alpha   90.00
_cell.angle_beta   90.00
_cell.angle_gamma   90.00
#
_symmetry.space_group_name_H-M   'P 1'
#
loop_
_entity.id
_entity.type
_entity.pdbx_description
1 polymer ?
#
loop_
_entity_poly.entity_id
_entity_poly.type
_entity_poly.pdbx_seq_one_letter_code
_entity_poly.pdbx_strand_id
1 'polypeptide(L)'
;CYFNVCNMALCGLPFLSGFYSKDLILEVTSMGYLNCFVYFIFYFSTGLTVCYSVRLSYYTLFGDYNFMSIQNISDTGLIMLKGMSGLIFLVVFGGSMLSWIMFPTPYFVVLPLYMKMMVVLVILLGIYIGYEFSKFVLNYDLKAMSYLNSSLFFSSMWNLPVLSTFGVNYYPIYLGGVYYKSFDNGWSEYFGSQNIYSNMVNFSKVSQFIFSNNIKIYMSFLIIWIFCLFLFF
;
A
#
# COMPACT_ATOMS: atom_id res chain seq x y z
N CYS A 1 24.26 16.08 5.03
CA CYS A 1 24.71 15.46 6.30
C CYS A 1 23.56 14.97 7.18
N TYR A 2 22.53 15.80 7.43
CA TYR A 2 21.39 15.46 8.27
C TYR A 2 20.73 14.11 7.97
N PHE A 3 20.51 13.82 6.69
CA PHE A 3 19.98 12.54 6.22
C PHE A 3 20.77 11.31 6.71
N ASN A 4 22.10 11.37 6.67
CA ASN A 4 22.92 10.22 7.06
C ASN A 4 22.92 9.98 8.57
N VAL A 5 22.74 11.01 9.39
CA VAL A 5 22.55 10.84 10.84
C VAL A 5 21.26 10.04 11.10
N CYS A 6 20.18 10.35 10.39
CA CYS A 6 18.94 9.59 10.49
C CYS A 6 19.08 8.15 9.98
N ASN A 7 19.80 7.94 8.88
CA ASN A 7 20.06 6.58 8.36
C ASN A 7 20.93 5.76 9.32
N MET A 8 21.91 6.39 9.98
CA MET A 8 22.75 5.77 11.01
C MET A 8 21.94 5.40 12.25
N ALA A 9 20.96 6.23 12.64
CA ALA A 9 20.03 5.89 13.71
C ALA A 9 19.19 4.66 13.35
N LEU A 10 18.78 4.51 12.09
CA LEU A 10 18.08 3.30 11.62
C LEU A 10 18.94 2.03 11.76
N CYS A 11 20.27 2.12 11.60
CA CYS A 11 21.18 0.97 11.80
C CYS A 11 21.30 0.51 13.25
N GLY A 12 20.84 1.30 14.22
CA GLY A 12 21.01 0.99 15.64
C GLY A 12 22.44 1.19 16.13
N LEU A 13 23.19 2.14 15.55
CA LEU A 13 24.51 2.51 16.07
C LEU A 13 24.40 3.00 17.53
N PRO A 14 25.41 2.72 18.37
CA PRO A 14 25.36 3.03 19.79
C PRO A 14 25.08 4.52 20.03
N PHE A 15 24.28 4.81 21.06
CA PHE A 15 23.85 6.15 21.51
C PHE A 15 22.82 6.89 20.64
N LEU A 16 22.49 6.41 19.43
CA LEU A 16 21.39 6.97 18.64
C LEU A 16 20.05 6.36 19.06
N SER A 17 18.94 7.04 18.74
CA SER A 17 17.60 6.60 19.17
C SER A 17 17.25 5.15 18.79
N GLY A 18 17.74 4.67 17.64
CA GLY A 18 17.48 3.31 17.19
C GLY A 18 18.17 2.22 18.03
N PHE A 19 19.28 2.53 18.71
CA PHE A 19 19.97 1.58 19.60
C PHE A 19 19.07 1.19 20.77
N TYR A 20 18.47 2.19 21.43
CA TYR A 20 17.62 1.99 22.61
C TYR A 20 16.38 1.13 22.34
N SER A 21 15.90 1.05 21.10
CA SER A 21 14.76 0.19 20.75
C SER A 21 15.21 -1.13 20.14
N LYS A 22 16.03 -1.10 19.08
CA LYS A 22 16.37 -2.30 18.31
C LYS A 22 17.24 -3.29 19.08
N ASP A 23 18.22 -2.82 19.86
CA ASP A 23 19.10 -3.69 20.64
C ASP A 23 18.31 -4.42 21.72
N LEU A 24 17.48 -3.69 22.48
CA LEU A 24 16.57 -4.27 23.47
C LEU A 24 15.60 -5.29 22.86
N ILE A 25 15.01 -5.00 21.69
CA ILE A 25 14.11 -5.95 21.01
C ILE A 25 14.87 -7.23 20.66
N LEU A 26 16.08 -7.14 20.10
CA LEU A 26 16.87 -8.31 19.74
C LEU A 26 17.26 -9.13 20.98
N GLU A 27 17.70 -8.48 22.05
CA GLU A 27 18.01 -9.16 23.31
C GLU A 27 16.78 -9.86 23.90
N VAL A 28 15.62 -9.22 23.93
CA VAL A 28 14.38 -9.86 24.41
C VAL A 28 13.95 -11.02 23.53
N THR A 29 14.09 -10.92 22.20
CA THR A 29 13.78 -12.06 21.31
C THR A 29 14.71 -13.25 21.53
N SER A 30 15.97 -13.01 21.90
CA SER A 30 16.92 -14.09 22.21
C SER A 30 16.64 -14.79 23.54
N MET A 31 15.93 -14.14 24.46
CA MET A 31 15.40 -14.79 25.67
C MET A 31 14.18 -15.65 25.41
N GLY A 32 13.38 -15.26 24.42
CA GLY A 32 12.13 -15.92 24.12
C GLY A 32 12.36 -17.32 23.56
N TYR A 33 11.36 -18.18 23.78
CA TYR A 33 11.28 -19.46 23.10
C TYR A 33 10.78 -19.27 21.67
N LEU A 34 11.68 -18.85 20.77
CA LEU A 34 11.40 -18.75 19.34
C LEU A 34 11.92 -19.96 18.59
N ASN A 35 11.20 -20.37 17.53
CA ASN A 35 11.70 -21.36 16.58
C ASN A 35 13.03 -20.88 15.98
N CYS A 36 14.01 -21.79 15.84
CA CYS A 36 15.33 -21.46 15.29
C CYS A 36 15.25 -20.78 13.92
N PHE A 37 14.27 -21.16 13.09
CA PHE A 37 14.04 -20.53 11.78
C PHE A 37 13.63 -19.05 11.89
N VAL A 38 12.72 -18.74 12.81
CA VAL A 38 12.28 -17.35 13.06
C VAL A 38 13.42 -16.53 13.63
N TYR A 39 14.17 -17.10 14.56
CA TYR A 39 15.37 -16.47 15.12
C TYR A 39 16.38 -16.12 14.02
N PHE A 40 16.69 -17.06 13.12
CA PHE A 40 17.61 -16.81 12.01
C PHE A 40 17.11 -15.70 11.06
N ILE A 41 15.84 -15.75 10.66
CA ILE A 41 15.27 -14.71 9.77
C ILE A 41 15.34 -13.35 10.44
N PHE A 42 15.08 -13.26 11.73
CA PHE A 42 15.09 -11.99 12.43
C PHE A 42 16.48 -11.34 12.41
N TYR A 43 17.54 -12.07 12.77
CA TYR A 43 18.91 -11.55 12.68
C TYR A 43 19.40 -11.34 11.25
N PHE A 44 18.98 -12.18 10.30
CA PHE A 44 19.31 -11.96 8.88
C PHE A 44 18.65 -10.67 8.36
N SER A 45 17.41 -10.41 8.77
CA SER A 45 16.71 -9.18 8.40
C SER A 45 17.40 -7.93 8.96
N THR A 46 17.90 -7.97 10.21
CA THR A 46 18.64 -6.84 10.78
C THR A 46 19.95 -6.60 10.05
N GLY A 47 20.70 -7.65 9.72
CA GLY A 47 21.90 -7.54 8.87
C GLY A 47 21.62 -6.91 7.50
N LEU A 48 20.52 -7.31 6.82
CA LEU A 48 20.11 -6.72 5.55
C LEU A 48 19.70 -5.24 5.67
N THR A 49 19.05 -4.85 6.76
CA THR A 49 18.71 -3.42 6.97
C THR A 49 19.95 -2.54 7.05
N VAL A 50 21.01 -3.05 7.68
CA VAL A 50 22.30 -2.37 7.77
C VAL A 50 23.02 -2.34 6.41
N CYS A 51 22.94 -3.43 5.64
CA CYS A 51 23.49 -3.44 4.28
C CYS A 51 22.83 -2.37 3.39
N TYR A 52 21.50 -2.26 3.46
CA TYR A 52 20.73 -1.30 2.66
C TYR A 52 21.05 0.16 3.03
N SER A 53 21.12 0.48 4.33
CA SER A 53 21.43 1.84 4.79
C SER A 53 22.85 2.26 4.43
N VAL A 54 23.84 1.35 4.52
CA VAL A 54 25.21 1.62 4.10
C VAL A 54 25.28 1.85 2.59
N ARG A 55 24.61 1.02 1.78
CA ARG A 55 24.49 1.22 0.33
C ARG A 55 23.92 2.61 -0.01
N LEU A 56 22.88 3.04 0.69
CA LEU A 56 22.27 4.36 0.51
C LEU A 56 23.23 5.50 0.88
N SER A 57 23.95 5.35 2.00
CA SER A 57 24.95 6.33 2.43
C SER A 57 26.12 6.44 1.44
N TYR A 58 26.49 5.32 0.82
CA TYR A 58 27.55 5.26 -0.19
C TYR A 58 27.17 6.07 -1.43
N TYR A 59 26.02 5.81 -2.04
CA TYR A 59 25.62 6.52 -3.26
C TYR A 59 25.28 8.01 -3.07
N THR A 60 24.98 8.43 -1.83
CA THR A 60 24.61 9.83 -1.57
C THR A 60 25.79 10.70 -1.15
N LEU A 61 26.73 10.20 -0.33
CA LEU A 61 27.82 11.02 0.20
C LEU A 61 29.23 10.47 -0.08
N PHE A 62 29.45 9.16 -0.03
CA PHE A 62 30.81 8.61 -0.11
C PHE A 62 31.29 8.35 -1.55
N GLY A 63 30.37 8.07 -2.46
CA GLY A 63 30.67 7.80 -3.86
C GLY A 63 30.90 9.06 -4.68
N ASP A 64 31.31 8.84 -5.92
CA ASP A 64 31.55 9.92 -6.88
C ASP A 64 30.25 10.64 -7.29
N TYR A 65 30.41 11.89 -7.68
CA TYR A 65 29.32 12.76 -8.10
C TYR A 65 28.75 12.32 -9.46
N ASN A 66 27.66 11.55 -9.46
CA ASN A 66 27.01 10.96 -10.66
C ASN A 66 26.04 11.89 -11.39
N PHE A 67 26.21 13.18 -11.20
CA PHE A 67 25.26 14.21 -11.53
C PHE A 67 25.71 14.91 -12.83
N MET A 68 24.76 15.38 -13.65
CA MET A 68 25.07 16.08 -14.91
C MET A 68 25.95 17.33 -14.67
N SER A 69 26.74 17.73 -15.66
CA SER A 69 27.74 18.80 -15.52
C SER A 69 27.16 20.20 -15.26
N ILE A 70 25.93 20.49 -15.71
CA ILE A 70 25.23 21.72 -15.37
C ILE A 70 24.32 21.45 -14.18
N GLN A 71 24.79 21.79 -12.98
CA GLN A 71 23.98 21.71 -11.77
C GLN A 71 24.09 22.95 -10.91
N ASN A 72 22.93 23.35 -10.37
CA ASN A 72 22.82 24.41 -9.40
C ASN A 72 22.28 23.81 -8.09
N ILE A 73 23.17 23.23 -7.29
CA ILE A 73 22.84 22.75 -5.95
C ILE A 73 23.02 23.90 -4.98
N SER A 74 21.93 24.37 -4.38
CA SER A 74 21.99 25.38 -3.31
C SER A 74 20.98 25.04 -2.20
N ASP A 75 21.48 24.94 -0.96
CA ASP A 75 20.68 24.71 0.24
C ASP A 75 20.50 26.04 1.01
N THR A 76 19.77 27.00 0.45
CA THR A 76 19.55 28.32 1.06
C THR A 76 18.21 28.45 1.81
N GLY A 77 17.34 27.45 1.70
CA GLY A 77 16.02 27.45 2.33
C GLY A 77 16.08 27.30 3.85
N LEU A 78 16.15 28.42 4.57
CA LEU A 78 16.21 28.44 6.05
C LEU A 78 15.03 27.72 6.72
N ILE A 79 13.83 27.73 6.12
CA ILE A 79 12.64 27.05 6.66
C ILE A 79 12.84 25.53 6.64
N MET A 80 13.36 24.99 5.53
CA MET A 80 13.67 23.57 5.39
C MET A 80 14.77 23.15 6.37
N LEU A 81 15.85 23.93 6.44
CA LEU A 81 16.97 23.65 7.36
C LEU A 81 16.54 23.66 8.83
N LYS A 82 15.67 24.58 9.24
CA LYS A 82 15.10 24.63 10.60
C LYS A 82 14.25 23.38 10.90
N GLY A 83 13.44 22.92 9.95
CA GLY A 83 12.65 21.69 10.11
C GLY A 83 13.53 20.46 10.27
N MET A 84 14.55 20.32 9.42
CA MET A 84 15.50 19.21 9.47
C MET A 84 16.36 19.21 10.75
N SER A 85 16.82 20.38 11.20
CA SER A 85 17.65 20.48 12.42
C SER A 85 16.87 20.13 13.68
N GLY A 86 15.59 20.51 13.76
CA GLY A 86 14.70 20.12 14.86
C GLY A 86 14.53 18.60 14.98
N LEU A 87 14.39 17.91 13.85
CA LEU A 87 14.25 16.44 13.83
C LEU A 87 15.51 15.72 14.32
N ILE A 88 16.70 16.24 14.02
CA ILE A 88 17.97 15.59 14.41
C ILE A 88 18.19 15.64 15.91
N PHE A 89 17.76 16.74 16.55
CA PHE A 89 17.79 16.83 18.00
C PHE A 89 16.99 15.67 18.65
N LEU A 90 15.82 15.35 18.11
CA LEU A 90 15.01 14.21 18.54
C LEU A 90 15.66 12.86 18.21
N VAL A 91 16.36 12.73 17.08
CA VAL A 91 17.06 11.48 16.73
C VAL A 91 18.21 11.16 17.69
N VAL A 92 18.91 12.18 18.19
CA VAL A 92 20.03 11.98 19.13
C VAL A 92 19.53 11.80 20.56
N PHE A 93 18.66 12.70 21.05
CA PHE A 93 18.25 12.70 22.46
C PHE A 93 16.93 11.97 22.74
N GLY A 94 16.05 11.86 21.75
CA GLY A 94 14.70 11.36 21.96
C GLY A 94 14.66 9.90 22.41
N GLY A 95 15.56 9.05 21.90
CA GLY A 95 15.59 7.64 22.29
C GLY A 95 16.00 7.42 23.75
N SER A 96 17.05 8.10 24.21
CA SER A 96 17.48 8.01 25.61
C SER A 96 16.40 8.57 26.55
N MET A 97 15.87 9.76 26.26
CA MET A 97 14.80 10.38 27.04
C MET A 97 13.56 9.47 27.13
N LEU A 98 13.11 8.91 26.01
CA LEU A 98 11.96 8.02 25.99
C LEU A 98 12.22 6.71 26.73
N SER A 99 13.43 6.12 26.60
CA SER A 99 13.76 4.88 27.32
C SER A 99 13.66 5.05 28.83
N TRP A 100 14.12 6.19 29.37
CA TRP A 100 14.04 6.49 30.81
C TRP A 100 12.62 6.73 31.30
N ILE A 101 11.75 7.32 30.46
CA ILE A 101 10.35 7.59 30.82
C ILE A 101 9.49 6.32 30.71
N MET A 102 9.65 5.55 29.63
CA MET A 102 8.79 4.40 29.32
C MET A 102 9.16 3.13 30.09
N PHE A 103 10.43 2.93 30.41
CA PHE A 103 10.90 1.76 31.15
C PHE A 103 11.40 2.16 32.55
N PRO A 104 10.49 2.49 33.50
CA PRO A 104 10.88 2.84 34.87
C PRO A 104 11.53 1.66 35.61
N THR A 105 11.23 0.43 35.18
CA THR A 105 11.92 -0.78 35.61
C THR A 105 12.54 -1.45 34.37
N PRO A 106 13.88 -1.48 34.22
CA PRO A 106 14.49 -2.12 33.07
C PRO A 106 14.23 -3.63 33.11
N TYR A 107 13.90 -4.22 31.96
CA TYR A 107 13.76 -5.68 31.84
C TYR A 107 15.12 -6.35 32.08
N PHE A 108 15.16 -7.39 32.93
CA PHE A 108 16.41 -8.06 33.26
C PHE A 108 16.80 -9.06 32.17
N VAL A 109 17.86 -8.75 31.42
CA VAL A 109 18.38 -9.57 30.33
C VAL A 109 19.59 -10.41 30.82
N VAL A 110 19.36 -11.67 31.18
CA VAL A 110 20.37 -12.74 31.42
C VAL A 110 20.69 -13.55 30.16
N LEU A 111 21.63 -13.09 29.33
CA LEU A 111 22.06 -13.82 28.12
C LEU A 111 23.49 -14.35 28.29
N PRO A 112 23.83 -15.52 27.71
CA PRO A 112 25.23 -15.91 27.56
C PRO A 112 25.95 -14.90 26.64
N LEU A 113 27.24 -14.68 26.88
CA LEU A 113 28.05 -13.67 26.18
C LEU A 113 27.97 -13.80 24.65
N TYR A 114 27.90 -15.03 24.14
CA TYR A 114 27.73 -15.30 22.71
C TYR A 114 26.47 -14.65 22.12
N MET A 115 25.31 -14.84 22.76
CA MET A 115 24.04 -14.28 22.29
C MET A 115 24.02 -12.76 22.40
N LYS A 116 24.67 -12.20 23.41
CA LYS A 116 24.80 -10.74 23.55
C LYS A 116 25.65 -10.13 22.43
N MET A 117 26.79 -10.75 22.10
CA MET A 117 27.67 -10.24 21.05
C MET A 117 27.11 -10.42 19.63
N MET A 118 26.09 -11.26 19.45
CA MET A 118 25.49 -11.50 18.14
C MET A 118 24.96 -10.24 17.47
N VAL A 119 24.31 -9.36 18.22
CA VAL A 119 23.72 -8.13 17.65
C VAL A 119 24.81 -7.26 17.02
N VAL A 120 25.88 -7.02 17.76
CA VAL A 120 27.02 -6.22 17.29
C VAL A 120 27.70 -6.89 16.09
N LEU A 121 27.88 -8.21 16.12
CA LEU A 121 28.47 -8.95 15.00
C LEU A 121 27.65 -8.82 13.72
N VAL A 122 26.31 -8.93 13.82
CA VAL A 122 25.42 -8.79 12.66
C VAL A 122 25.46 -7.37 12.09
N ILE A 123 25.54 -6.35 12.93
CA ILE A 123 25.69 -4.95 12.48
C ILE A 123 27.03 -4.77 11.75
N LEU A 124 28.15 -5.25 12.32
CA LEU A 124 29.47 -5.13 11.70
C LEU A 124 29.56 -5.87 10.36
N LEU A 125 29.03 -7.10 10.31
CA LEU A 125 28.95 -7.87 9.06
C LEU A 125 28.08 -7.16 8.02
N GLY A 126 26.95 -6.61 8.44
CA GLY A 126 26.07 -5.83 7.56
C GLY A 126 26.75 -4.59 6.97
N ILE A 127 27.53 -3.87 7.77
CA ILE A 127 28.30 -2.71 7.29
C ILE A 127 29.35 -3.15 6.26
N TYR A 128 30.11 -4.20 6.59
CA TYR A 128 31.16 -4.72 5.70
C TYR A 128 30.58 -5.18 4.36
N ILE A 129 29.54 -6.02 4.39
CA ILE A 129 28.88 -6.54 3.19
C ILE A 129 28.24 -5.41 2.37
N GLY A 130 27.56 -4.47 3.03
CA GLY A 130 26.93 -3.32 2.37
C GLY A 130 27.95 -2.43 1.65
N TYR A 131 29.09 -2.19 2.27
CA TYR A 131 30.17 -1.39 1.67
C TYR A 131 30.78 -2.08 0.44
N GLU A 132 31.16 -3.35 0.57
CA GLU A 132 31.75 -4.12 -0.54
C GLU A 132 30.78 -4.23 -1.73
N PHE A 133 29.49 -4.48 -1.49
CA PHE A 133 28.50 -4.52 -2.57
C PHE A 133 28.24 -3.15 -3.22
N SER A 134 28.49 -2.05 -2.52
CA SER A 134 28.26 -0.71 -3.07
C SER A 134 29.41 -0.23 -3.96
N LYS A 135 30.63 -0.75 -3.74
CA LYS A 135 31.84 -0.40 -4.48
C LYS A 135 31.88 -1.08 -5.85
N PHE A 136 31.03 -0.62 -6.77
CA PHE A 136 31.13 -1.00 -8.17
C PHE A 136 32.22 -0.20 -8.85
N VAL A 137 33.29 -0.89 -9.26
CA VAL A 137 34.30 -0.36 -10.19
C VAL A 137 33.92 -0.77 -11.61
N LEU A 138 34.27 0.07 -12.58
CA LEU A 138 33.99 -0.13 -14.02
C LEU A 138 34.55 -1.44 -14.60
N ASN A 139 35.45 -2.14 -13.89
CA ASN A 139 36.12 -3.35 -14.37
C ASN A 139 35.45 -4.66 -13.93
N TYR A 140 34.26 -4.61 -13.34
CA TYR A 140 33.50 -5.80 -12.96
C TYR A 140 32.48 -6.18 -14.03
N ASP A 141 32.42 -7.47 -14.36
CA ASP A 141 31.36 -8.02 -15.20
C ASP A 141 29.97 -7.79 -14.55
N LEU A 142 29.02 -7.34 -15.37
CA LEU A 142 27.63 -7.09 -14.96
C LEU A 142 26.90 -8.41 -14.69
N LYS A 143 27.07 -8.97 -13.49
CA LYS A 143 26.34 -10.18 -13.03
C LYS A 143 24.82 -10.05 -13.10
N ALA A 144 24.29 -8.83 -13.04
CA ALA A 144 22.87 -8.57 -13.20
C ALA A 144 22.37 -8.94 -14.62
N MET A 145 23.20 -8.75 -15.65
CA MET A 145 22.89 -9.13 -17.02
C MET A 145 23.03 -10.63 -17.26
N SER A 146 23.96 -11.31 -16.58
CA SER A 146 24.05 -12.78 -16.68
C SER A 146 22.87 -13.49 -16.02
N TYR A 147 22.29 -12.90 -14.96
CA TYR A 147 21.16 -13.46 -14.21
C TYR A 147 19.90 -12.59 -14.25
N LEU A 148 19.54 -12.11 -15.46
CA LEU A 148 18.42 -11.18 -15.69
C LEU A 148 17.10 -11.60 -15.04
N ASN A 149 16.70 -12.86 -15.18
CA ASN A 149 15.42 -13.31 -14.63
C ASN A 149 15.37 -13.19 -13.10
N SER A 150 16.47 -13.54 -12.42
CA SER A 150 16.54 -13.42 -10.97
C SER A 150 16.62 -11.96 -10.51
N SER A 151 17.38 -11.12 -11.23
CA SER A 151 17.53 -9.71 -10.88
C SER A 151 16.23 -8.93 -11.10
N LEU A 152 15.49 -9.23 -12.17
CA LEU A 152 14.16 -8.68 -12.42
C LEU A 152 13.13 -9.14 -11.38
N PHE A 153 13.19 -10.40 -10.93
CA PHE A 153 12.27 -10.90 -9.90
C PHE A 153 12.47 -10.20 -8.54
N PHE A 154 13.70 -9.99 -8.12
CA PHE A 154 13.97 -9.28 -6.86
C PHE A 154 13.71 -7.77 -6.98
N SER A 155 13.96 -7.16 -8.14
CA SER A 155 13.71 -5.72 -8.33
C SER A 155 12.22 -5.38 -8.40
N SER A 156 11.39 -6.27 -8.94
CA SER A 156 9.94 -6.09 -9.05
C SER A 156 9.16 -6.44 -7.76
N MET A 157 9.84 -6.49 -6.61
CA MET A 157 9.26 -6.94 -5.33
C MET A 157 8.56 -8.30 -5.47
N TRP A 158 9.27 -9.33 -5.93
CA TRP A 158 8.74 -10.67 -6.16
C TRP A 158 7.52 -10.69 -7.10
N ASN A 159 7.49 -9.79 -8.09
CA ASN A 159 6.35 -9.57 -8.99
C ASN A 159 5.02 -9.28 -8.28
N LEU A 160 5.03 -8.86 -7.00
CA LEU A 160 3.82 -8.53 -6.25
C LEU A 160 2.96 -7.47 -6.95
N PRO A 161 3.51 -6.35 -7.48
CA PRO A 161 2.71 -5.35 -8.18
C PRO A 161 1.97 -5.92 -9.40
N VAL A 162 2.61 -6.83 -10.14
CA VAL A 162 2.03 -7.46 -11.33
C VAL A 162 0.91 -8.43 -10.92
N LEU A 163 1.15 -9.25 -9.91
CA LEU A 163 0.16 -10.20 -9.40
C LEU A 163 -1.07 -9.50 -8.81
N SER A 164 -0.85 -8.44 -8.02
CA SER A 164 -1.94 -7.70 -7.39
C SER A 164 -2.73 -6.86 -8.40
N THR A 165 -2.08 -6.23 -9.38
CA THR A 165 -2.78 -5.36 -10.33
C THR A 165 -3.46 -6.13 -11.45
N PHE A 166 -2.79 -7.07 -12.11
CA PHE A 166 -3.37 -7.77 -13.26
C PHE A 166 -4.27 -8.94 -12.85
N GLY A 167 -3.91 -9.68 -11.81
CA GLY A 167 -4.69 -10.84 -11.36
C GLY A 167 -5.98 -10.43 -10.66
N VAL A 168 -5.87 -9.58 -9.64
CA VAL A 168 -7.01 -9.26 -8.76
C VAL A 168 -8.01 -8.32 -9.44
N ASN A 169 -7.56 -7.31 -10.19
CA ASN A 169 -8.47 -6.32 -10.78
C ASN A 169 -9.27 -6.86 -11.96
N TYR A 170 -8.76 -7.87 -12.69
CA TYR A 170 -9.43 -8.39 -13.88
C TYR A 170 -10.82 -8.97 -13.57
N TYR A 171 -10.95 -9.74 -12.49
CA TYR A 171 -12.20 -10.43 -12.15
C TYR A 171 -13.35 -9.46 -11.78
N PRO A 172 -13.18 -8.47 -10.87
CA PRO A 172 -14.21 -7.49 -10.58
C PRO A 172 -14.62 -6.68 -11.82
N ILE A 173 -13.67 -6.31 -12.68
CA ILE A 173 -13.95 -5.52 -13.88
C ILE A 173 -14.77 -6.33 -14.89
N TYR A 174 -14.40 -7.58 -15.14
CA TYR A 174 -15.16 -8.44 -16.04
C TYR A 174 -16.58 -8.69 -15.53
N LEU A 175 -16.72 -9.03 -14.25
CA LEU A 175 -18.03 -9.22 -13.62
C LEU A 175 -18.87 -7.94 -13.67
N GLY A 176 -18.29 -6.78 -13.37
CA GLY A 176 -18.96 -5.49 -13.50
C GLY A 176 -19.53 -5.24 -14.90
N GLY A 177 -18.78 -5.59 -15.95
CA GLY A 177 -19.26 -5.50 -17.33
C GLY A 177 -20.41 -6.45 -17.66
N VAL A 178 -20.42 -7.66 -17.09
CA VAL A 178 -21.52 -8.63 -17.26
C VAL A 178 -22.78 -8.14 -16.52
N TYR A 179 -22.64 -7.66 -15.28
CA TYR A 179 -23.76 -7.12 -14.52
C TYR A 179 -24.37 -5.90 -15.20
N TYR A 180 -23.56 -4.97 -15.69
CA TYR A 180 -24.04 -3.80 -16.39
C TYR A 180 -24.87 -4.17 -17.65
N LYS A 181 -24.40 -5.14 -18.44
CA LYS A 181 -25.11 -5.55 -19.66
C LYS A 181 -26.38 -6.35 -19.39
N SER A 182 -26.31 -7.31 -18.47
CA SER A 182 -27.41 -8.26 -18.26
C SER A 182 -28.45 -7.73 -17.29
N PHE A 183 -28.02 -7.08 -16.21
CA PHE A 183 -28.89 -6.65 -15.14
C PHE A 183 -29.44 -5.25 -15.41
N ASP A 184 -28.55 -4.26 -15.56
CA ASP A 184 -28.96 -2.87 -15.72
C ASP A 184 -29.61 -2.66 -17.10
N ASN A 185 -28.88 -2.88 -18.19
CA ASN A 185 -29.41 -2.67 -19.54
C ASN A 185 -30.39 -3.76 -20.00
N GLY A 186 -30.44 -4.91 -19.33
CA GLY A 186 -31.27 -6.05 -19.74
C GLY A 186 -32.55 -6.15 -18.91
N TRP A 187 -32.45 -6.87 -17.79
CA TRP A 187 -33.61 -7.19 -16.96
C TRP A 187 -34.31 -5.96 -16.37
N SER A 188 -33.55 -4.95 -15.94
CA SER A 188 -34.13 -3.77 -15.30
C SER A 188 -34.96 -2.93 -16.29
N GLU A 189 -34.47 -2.75 -17.52
CA GLU A 189 -35.22 -2.07 -18.59
C GLU A 189 -36.42 -2.89 -19.06
N TYR A 190 -36.26 -4.21 -19.17
CA TYR A 190 -37.35 -5.09 -19.58
C TYR A 190 -38.50 -5.04 -18.58
N PHE A 191 -38.25 -5.21 -17.28
CA PHE A 191 -39.31 -5.14 -16.27
C PHE A 191 -39.82 -3.72 -16.01
N GLY A 192 -38.98 -2.71 -16.21
CA GLY A 192 -39.31 -1.32 -15.99
C GLY A 192 -39.98 -0.67 -17.19
N SER A 193 -39.28 0.30 -17.78
CA SER A 193 -39.84 1.24 -18.75
C SER A 193 -40.34 0.57 -20.03
N GLN A 194 -39.65 -0.44 -20.55
CA GLN A 194 -40.01 -1.05 -21.85
C GLN A 194 -41.33 -1.81 -21.77
N ASN A 195 -41.54 -2.63 -20.74
CA ASN A 195 -42.78 -3.39 -20.58
C ASN A 195 -43.96 -2.51 -20.12
N ILE A 196 -43.70 -1.47 -19.33
CA ILE A 196 -44.75 -0.48 -19.02
C ILE A 196 -45.18 0.25 -20.30
N TYR A 197 -44.23 0.68 -21.13
CA TYR A 197 -44.53 1.34 -22.40
C TYR A 197 -45.34 0.43 -23.34
N SER A 198 -44.91 -0.83 -23.53
CA SER A 198 -45.64 -1.77 -24.39
C SER A 198 -47.06 -2.04 -23.90
N ASN A 199 -47.25 -2.18 -22.58
CA ASN A 199 -48.57 -2.33 -21.98
C ASN A 199 -49.45 -1.10 -22.19
N MET A 200 -48.90 0.11 -21.97
CA MET A 200 -49.66 1.35 -22.21
C MET A 200 -50.08 1.52 -23.67
N VAL A 201 -49.22 1.13 -24.62
CA VAL A 201 -49.55 1.11 -26.05
C VAL A 201 -50.65 0.09 -26.35
N ASN A 202 -50.67 -1.07 -25.69
CA ASN A 202 -51.73 -2.05 -25.88
C ASN A 202 -53.06 -1.58 -25.27
N PHE A 203 -53.04 -0.98 -24.08
CA PHE A 203 -54.22 -0.39 -23.47
C PHE A 203 -54.79 0.77 -24.29
N SER A 204 -53.94 1.63 -24.85
CA SER A 204 -54.39 2.73 -25.70
C SER A 204 -55.07 2.23 -26.97
N LYS A 205 -54.53 1.20 -27.63
CA LYS A 205 -55.17 0.55 -28.78
C LYS A 205 -56.55 -0.03 -28.44
N VAL A 206 -56.69 -0.70 -27.29
CA VAL A 206 -57.99 -1.23 -26.83
C VAL A 206 -58.98 -0.09 -26.56
N SER A 207 -58.53 0.97 -25.89
CA SER A 207 -59.37 2.14 -25.63
C SER A 207 -59.85 2.80 -26.93
N GLN A 208 -58.97 2.91 -27.93
CA GLN A 208 -59.29 3.52 -29.21
C GLN A 208 -60.31 2.68 -30.00
N PHE A 209 -60.25 1.35 -29.89
CA PHE A 209 -61.29 0.48 -30.44
C PHE A 209 -62.66 0.72 -29.80
N ILE A 210 -62.73 0.82 -28.46
CA ILE A 210 -63.98 1.12 -27.74
C ILE A 210 -64.53 2.49 -28.16
N PHE A 211 -63.65 3.48 -28.32
CA PHE A 211 -64.06 4.83 -28.69
C PHE A 211 -64.43 4.99 -30.18
N SER A 212 -64.02 4.06 -31.05
CA SER A 212 -64.31 4.10 -32.49
C SER A 212 -65.77 3.76 -32.88
N ASN A 213 -66.65 3.58 -31.88
CA ASN A 213 -68.05 3.26 -32.11
C ASN A 213 -68.88 4.46 -32.58
N ASN A 214 -69.98 4.19 -33.28
CA ASN A 214 -70.92 5.21 -33.76
C ASN A 214 -71.58 5.98 -32.58
N ILE A 215 -71.88 7.27 -32.79
CA ILE A 215 -72.52 8.18 -31.82
C ILE A 215 -73.76 7.58 -31.13
N LYS A 216 -74.54 6.75 -31.83
CA LYS A 216 -75.74 6.07 -31.27
C LYS A 216 -75.42 5.20 -30.04
N ILE A 217 -74.28 4.48 -30.06
CA ILE A 217 -73.88 3.58 -28.98
C ILE A 217 -73.48 4.37 -27.72
N TYR A 218 -72.83 5.51 -27.89
CA TYR A 218 -72.51 6.41 -26.78
C TYR A 218 -73.75 6.95 -26.07
N MET A 219 -74.76 7.35 -26.84
CA MET A 219 -76.01 7.85 -26.27
C MET A 219 -76.74 6.76 -25.46
N SER A 220 -76.70 5.49 -25.89
CA SER A 220 -77.28 4.40 -25.10
C SER A 220 -76.55 4.16 -23.77
N PHE A 221 -75.21 4.29 -23.73
CA PHE A 221 -74.47 4.15 -22.47
C PHE A 221 -74.76 5.27 -21.47
N LEU A 222 -74.97 6.50 -21.94
CA LEU A 222 -75.35 7.63 -21.07
C LEU A 222 -76.72 7.40 -20.39
N ILE A 223 -77.70 6.89 -21.14
CA ILE A 223 -79.04 6.60 -20.58
C ILE A 223 -78.95 5.52 -19.51
N ILE A 224 -78.19 4.44 -19.77
CA ILE A 224 -77.97 3.36 -18.79
C ILE A 224 -77.31 3.91 -17.52
N TRP A 225 -76.31 4.80 -17.66
CA TRP A 225 -75.63 5.39 -16.52
C TRP A 225 -76.55 6.26 -15.66
N ILE A 226 -77.42 7.06 -16.28
CA ILE A 226 -78.45 7.84 -15.58
C ILE A 226 -79.41 6.92 -14.81
N PHE A 227 -79.85 5.81 -15.41
CA PHE A 227 -80.68 4.82 -14.72
C PHE A 227 -79.97 4.19 -13.53
N CYS A 228 -78.68 3.85 -13.65
CA CYS A 228 -77.91 3.35 -12.51
C CYS A 228 -77.79 4.38 -11.39
N LEU A 229 -77.60 5.66 -11.71
CA LEU A 229 -77.57 6.74 -10.72
C LEU A 229 -78.90 6.86 -9.97
N PHE A 230 -80.04 6.74 -10.67
CA PHE A 230 -81.37 6.71 -10.05
C PHE A 230 -81.66 5.44 -9.23
N LEU A 231 -80.90 4.36 -9.41
CA LEU A 231 -81.03 3.15 -8.60
C LEU A 231 -80.17 3.20 -7.33
N PHE A 232 -79.11 4.01 -7.33
CA PHE A 232 -78.21 4.17 -6.18
C PHE A 232 -78.57 5.36 -5.28
N PHE A 233 -79.33 6.35 -5.78
CA PHE A 233 -79.95 7.44 -5.01
C PHE A 233 -81.45 7.22 -4.87
#